data_AF-A0A3C0KFF4-F1
#
_entry.id   AF-A0A3C0KFF4-F1
#
_cell.length_a   1.000
_cell.length_b   1.000
_cell.length_c   1.000
_cell.angle_alpha   90.00
_cell.angle_beta   90.00
_cell.angle_gamma   90.00
#
_symmetry.space_group_name_H-M   'P 1'
#
loop_
_entity.id
_entity.type
_entity.pdbx_description
1 polymer ?
#
loop_
_entity_poly.entity_id
_entity_poly.type
_entity_poly.pdbx_seq_one_letter_code
_entity_poly.pdbx_strand_id
1 'polypeptide(L)'
;MLYLSTRGHPERKRFCEILLEGLAPDGGLYLPEAYPQVDGETLARWRRVLADEGYAALAFEVLSLYIDDIPADDLRALCRKTYTAEVFGTKEIVPLKRLEEGVYLEALSNGPTLAFKDMAMQLLGNLFEYELGRRGEQLNILGATSGDTGSAAEYAMRGKQGVRVFMLSPHGRMSPFQQAQMFSLQDANIHNIAVEGVFDDCQDIVKAVSNDLAFKRQYKIGTVNSINWARLLAQVVYYFAGYFQATTSNDQKVSFCVPSGNFGNVCAGHVARQMGLPIDRLIVATNENDVLDEFFRTGTYRVRGSADTYETSSPSMDISKASNFERFVFDLLGRDAGRTRALFGEQLAREGRFDLGSEPVFAEASARYGFVSGKSTHADR
;
A
#
# COMPACT_ATOMS: atom_id res chain seq x y z
N MET A 1 -13.75 1.05 -15.46
CA MET A 1 -13.35 0.24 -14.31
C MET A 1 -14.16 0.73 -13.13
N LEU A 2 -14.82 -0.19 -12.43
CA LEU A 2 -15.57 0.12 -11.22
C LEU A 2 -14.93 -0.60 -10.02
N TYR A 3 -15.18 -0.02 -8.86
CA TYR A 3 -14.65 -0.47 -7.58
C TYR A 3 -15.79 -0.80 -6.62
N LEU A 4 -15.62 -1.90 -5.90
CA LEU A 4 -16.54 -2.40 -4.87
C LEU A 4 -15.91 -2.34 -3.49
N SER A 5 -16.73 -2.36 -2.44
CA SER A 5 -16.28 -2.55 -1.06
C SER A 5 -16.16 -4.04 -0.74
N THR A 6 -15.09 -4.41 -0.03
CA THR A 6 -14.91 -5.77 0.54
C THR A 6 -16.01 -6.19 1.51
N ARG A 7 -16.82 -5.25 2.05
CA ARG A 7 -17.90 -5.53 3.02
C ARG A 7 -19.31 -5.33 2.48
N GLY A 8 -19.41 -5.04 1.18
CA GLY A 8 -20.66 -5.15 0.43
C GLY A 8 -21.48 -3.88 0.34
N HIS A 9 -20.87 -2.70 0.56
CA HIS A 9 -21.51 -1.43 0.22
C HIS A 9 -22.08 -1.49 -1.21
N PRO A 10 -23.36 -1.12 -1.42
CA PRO A 10 -24.04 -1.37 -2.67
C PRO A 10 -23.49 -0.53 -3.83
N GLU A 11 -23.03 0.69 -3.54
CA GLU A 11 -22.52 1.60 -4.57
C GLU A 11 -21.21 1.10 -5.18
N ARG A 12 -21.13 1.15 -6.50
CA ARG A 12 -19.89 1.00 -7.27
C ARG A 12 -19.36 2.39 -7.60
N LYS A 13 -18.06 2.58 -7.42
CA LYS A 13 -17.41 3.88 -7.61
C LYS A 13 -16.32 3.78 -8.67
N ARG A 14 -16.01 4.88 -9.34
CA ARG A 14 -14.85 5.00 -10.24
C ARG A 14 -13.58 5.31 -9.44
N PHE A 15 -12.42 5.25 -10.10
CA PHE A 15 -11.12 5.40 -9.43
C PHE A 15 -10.98 6.75 -8.72
N CYS A 16 -11.28 7.86 -9.40
CA CYS A 16 -11.18 9.21 -8.85
C CYS A 16 -12.11 9.44 -7.65
N GLU A 17 -13.22 8.72 -7.54
CA GLU A 17 -14.11 8.78 -6.39
C GLU A 17 -13.48 8.10 -5.17
N ILE A 18 -12.98 6.86 -5.33
CA ILE A 18 -12.35 6.12 -4.25
C ILE A 18 -10.97 6.68 -3.86
N LEU A 19 -10.31 7.39 -4.78
CA LEU A 19 -9.04 8.05 -4.57
C LEU A 19 -9.12 9.03 -3.39
N LEU A 20 -10.16 9.87 -3.36
CA LEU A 20 -10.36 10.89 -2.33
C LEU A 20 -11.04 10.35 -1.06
N GLU A 21 -11.88 9.32 -1.19
CA GLU A 21 -12.62 8.74 -0.06
C GLU A 21 -11.75 7.82 0.81
N GLY A 22 -10.89 7.02 0.17
CA GLY A 22 -9.98 6.08 0.83
C GLY A 22 -10.64 4.80 1.36
N LEU A 23 -11.62 4.94 2.28
CA LEU A 23 -12.38 3.83 2.90
C LEU A 23 -13.83 3.84 2.40
N ALA A 24 -14.43 2.68 2.18
CA ALA A 24 -15.84 2.62 1.83
C ALA A 24 -16.75 3.00 3.02
N PRO A 25 -17.99 3.49 2.79
CA PRO A 25 -18.87 3.93 3.87
C PRO A 25 -19.25 2.84 4.89
N ASP A 26 -19.19 1.56 4.50
CA ASP A 26 -19.42 0.39 5.37
C ASP A 26 -18.17 -0.05 6.16
N GLY A 27 -17.09 0.72 6.07
CA GLY A 27 -15.80 0.42 6.70
C GLY A 27 -14.99 -0.65 5.97
N GLY A 28 -15.43 -1.12 4.81
CA GLY A 28 -14.67 -2.01 3.94
C GLY A 28 -13.64 -1.29 3.09
N LEU A 29 -12.79 -2.05 2.43
CA LEU A 29 -11.74 -1.57 1.54
C LEU A 29 -12.18 -1.65 0.08
N TYR A 30 -11.76 -0.67 -0.73
CA TYR A 30 -12.02 -0.73 -2.16
C TYR A 30 -11.10 -1.74 -2.88
N LEU A 31 -11.69 -2.50 -3.81
CA LEU A 31 -11.04 -3.37 -4.80
C LEU A 31 -11.76 -3.25 -6.15
N PRO A 32 -11.08 -3.49 -7.29
CA PRO A 32 -11.70 -3.48 -8.60
C PRO A 32 -12.65 -4.69 -8.73
N GLU A 33 -13.77 -4.51 -9.45
CA GLU A 33 -14.77 -5.57 -9.64
C GLU A 33 -14.18 -6.85 -10.26
N ALA A 34 -13.13 -6.71 -11.06
CA ALA A 34 -12.30 -7.79 -11.57
C ALA A 34 -10.85 -7.30 -11.72
N TYR A 35 -9.88 -8.21 -11.61
CA TYR A 35 -8.50 -7.88 -11.99
C TYR A 35 -8.35 -7.96 -13.52
N PRO A 36 -7.92 -6.88 -14.19
CA PRO A 36 -7.55 -6.92 -15.61
C PRO A 36 -6.55 -8.03 -15.89
N GLN A 37 -6.74 -8.76 -16.99
CA GLN A 37 -5.86 -9.85 -17.39
C GLN A 37 -4.82 -9.35 -18.40
N VAL A 38 -3.57 -9.74 -18.20
CA VAL A 38 -2.41 -9.42 -19.03
C VAL A 38 -1.96 -10.72 -19.68
N ASP A 39 -2.18 -10.84 -20.99
CA ASP A 39 -1.76 -12.00 -21.77
C ASP A 39 -0.26 -11.96 -22.11
N GLY A 40 0.24 -13.05 -22.71
CA GLY A 40 1.66 -13.19 -23.06
C GLY A 40 2.16 -12.14 -24.06
N GLU A 41 1.31 -11.70 -24.99
CA GLU A 41 1.64 -10.66 -25.97
C GLU A 41 1.78 -9.29 -25.28
N THR A 42 0.83 -8.94 -24.41
CA THR A 42 0.87 -7.71 -23.62
C THR A 42 2.08 -7.71 -22.68
N LEU A 43 2.37 -8.84 -22.03
CA LEU A 43 3.53 -8.98 -21.16
C LEU A 43 4.85 -8.82 -21.93
N ALA A 44 4.95 -9.36 -23.15
CA ALA A 44 6.11 -9.18 -24.02
C ALA A 44 6.26 -7.73 -24.50
N ARG A 45 5.14 -7.06 -24.80
CA ARG A 45 5.13 -5.63 -25.14
C ARG A 45 5.60 -4.78 -23.96
N TRP A 46 5.10 -5.02 -22.75
CA TRP A 46 5.47 -4.27 -21.54
C TRP A 46 6.93 -4.43 -21.15
N ARG A 47 7.52 -5.60 -21.40
CA ARG A 47 8.97 -5.79 -21.27
C ARG A 47 9.75 -4.81 -22.16
N ARG A 48 9.33 -4.63 -23.41
CA ARG A 48 9.92 -3.65 -24.33
C ARG A 48 9.66 -2.22 -23.88
N VAL A 49 8.44 -1.90 -23.43
CA VAL A 49 8.11 -0.58 -22.88
C VAL A 49 9.05 -0.21 -21.72
N LEU A 50 9.29 -1.13 -20.77
CA LEU A 50 10.23 -0.86 -19.69
C LEU A 50 11.66 -0.64 -20.22
N ALA A 51 12.11 -1.45 -21.17
CA ALA A 51 13.46 -1.37 -21.72
C ALA A 51 13.70 -0.09 -22.55
N ASP A 52 12.72 0.31 -23.36
CA ASP A 52 12.86 1.36 -24.35
C ASP A 52 12.39 2.73 -23.83
N GLU A 53 11.35 2.75 -22.97
CA GLU A 53 10.69 3.97 -22.51
C GLU A 53 10.77 4.18 -20.98
N GLY A 54 11.18 3.16 -20.22
CA GLY A 54 11.45 3.24 -18.79
C GLY A 54 10.24 3.02 -17.87
N TYR A 55 10.49 3.15 -16.56
CA TYR A 55 9.53 2.80 -15.51
C TYR A 55 8.23 3.62 -15.58
N ALA A 56 8.31 4.92 -15.89
CA ALA A 56 7.13 5.78 -15.99
C ALA A 56 6.17 5.33 -17.10
N ALA A 57 6.69 4.80 -18.21
CA ALA A 57 5.89 4.26 -19.30
C ALA A 57 5.23 2.93 -18.90
N LEU A 58 5.96 2.04 -18.23
CA LEU A 58 5.39 0.81 -17.65
C LEU A 58 4.31 1.13 -16.61
N ALA A 59 4.53 2.14 -15.76
CA ALA A 59 3.53 2.60 -14.80
C ALA A 59 2.25 3.03 -15.50
N PHE A 60 2.36 3.85 -16.57
CA PHE A 60 1.20 4.26 -17.37
C PHE A 60 0.42 3.04 -17.90
N GLU A 61 1.11 2.05 -18.46
CA GLU A 61 0.49 0.84 -19.01
C GLU A 61 -0.31 0.06 -17.95
N VAL A 62 0.31 -0.22 -16.79
CA VAL A 62 -0.33 -0.95 -15.69
C VAL A 62 -1.51 -0.15 -15.11
N LEU A 63 -1.30 1.13 -14.84
CA LEU A 63 -2.30 2.00 -14.21
C LEU A 63 -3.52 2.23 -15.11
N SER A 64 -3.32 2.34 -16.43
CA SER A 64 -4.41 2.57 -17.39
C SER A 64 -5.45 1.43 -17.44
N LEU A 65 -5.09 0.21 -16.99
CA LEU A 65 -6.05 -0.88 -16.87
C LEU A 65 -7.04 -0.69 -15.72
N TYR A 66 -6.68 0.14 -14.73
CA TYR A 66 -7.45 0.37 -13.51
C TYR A 66 -8.06 1.78 -13.44
N ILE A 67 -7.51 2.73 -14.17
CA ILE A 67 -7.88 4.14 -14.16
C ILE A 67 -8.42 4.52 -15.55
N ASP A 68 -9.74 4.49 -15.70
CA ASP A 68 -10.43 4.84 -16.98
C ASP A 68 -11.22 6.15 -16.91
N ASP A 69 -11.07 6.89 -15.81
CA ASP A 69 -11.71 8.16 -15.52
C ASP A 69 -10.73 9.35 -15.46
N ILE A 70 -9.45 9.09 -15.74
CA ILE A 70 -8.43 10.11 -16.05
C ILE A 70 -8.06 9.96 -17.54
N PRO A 71 -8.06 11.03 -18.34
CA PRO A 71 -7.62 10.97 -19.73
C PRO A 71 -6.20 10.38 -19.86
N ALA A 72 -5.97 9.55 -20.87
CA ALA A 72 -4.73 8.80 -21.02
C ALA A 72 -3.48 9.70 -21.08
N ASP A 73 -3.57 10.86 -21.75
CA ASP A 73 -2.45 11.81 -21.83
C ASP A 73 -2.13 12.45 -20.48
N ASP A 74 -3.16 12.75 -19.68
CA ASP A 74 -3.00 13.26 -18.33
C ASP A 74 -2.37 12.20 -17.42
N LEU A 75 -2.86 10.96 -17.45
CA LEU A 75 -2.30 9.86 -16.65
C LEU A 75 -0.83 9.59 -17.02
N ARG A 76 -0.50 9.63 -18.32
CA ARG A 76 0.88 9.48 -18.79
C ARG A 76 1.76 10.63 -18.30
N ALA A 77 1.26 11.86 -18.34
CA ALA A 77 1.97 13.03 -17.82
C ALA A 77 2.21 12.92 -16.30
N LEU A 78 1.22 12.43 -15.54
CA LEU A 78 1.35 12.21 -14.09
C LEU A 78 2.41 11.14 -13.79
N CYS A 79 2.45 10.03 -14.53
CA CYS A 79 3.48 9.01 -14.38
C CYS A 79 4.89 9.57 -14.65
N ARG A 80 5.06 10.32 -15.75
CA ARG A 80 6.32 10.96 -16.12
C ARG A 80 6.78 12.03 -15.12
N LYS A 81 5.84 12.80 -14.56
CA LYS A 81 6.11 13.78 -13.49
C LYS A 81 6.55 13.09 -12.18
N THR A 82 6.08 11.87 -11.95
CA THR A 82 6.28 11.16 -10.69
C THR A 82 7.61 10.42 -10.67
N TYR A 83 7.85 9.56 -11.65
CA TYR A 83 8.93 8.58 -11.63
C TYR A 83 10.12 9.08 -12.46
N THR A 84 10.94 9.94 -11.85
CA THR A 84 12.13 10.52 -12.48
C THR A 84 13.41 10.18 -11.71
N ALA A 85 14.55 10.26 -12.38
CA ALA A 85 15.86 10.04 -11.75
C ALA A 85 16.20 11.10 -10.71
N GLU A 86 15.68 12.31 -10.83
CA GLU A 86 15.86 13.39 -9.87
C GLU A 86 15.14 13.10 -8.55
N VAL A 87 13.97 12.43 -8.61
CA VAL A 87 13.18 12.08 -7.42
C VAL A 87 13.66 10.77 -6.79
N PHE A 88 14.04 9.79 -7.61
CA PHE A 88 14.39 8.43 -7.16
C PHE A 88 15.88 8.10 -7.28
N GLY A 89 16.73 9.09 -7.54
CA GLY A 89 18.20 8.94 -7.63
C GLY A 89 18.73 8.12 -8.82
N THR A 90 17.86 7.47 -9.62
CA THR A 90 18.28 6.59 -10.71
C THR A 90 17.19 6.48 -11.79
N LYS A 91 17.57 6.22 -13.05
CA LYS A 91 16.62 6.15 -14.19
C LYS A 91 15.75 4.89 -14.16
N GLU A 92 16.26 3.82 -13.58
CA GLU A 92 15.57 2.53 -13.41
C GLU A 92 14.42 2.63 -12.41
N ILE A 93 14.45 3.64 -11.53
CA ILE A 93 13.56 3.88 -10.38
C ILE A 93 13.64 2.77 -9.32
N VAL A 94 13.51 1.49 -9.74
CA VAL A 94 13.57 0.29 -8.91
C VAL A 94 14.65 -0.69 -9.42
N PRO A 95 15.94 -0.34 -9.36
CA PRO A 95 16.99 -1.19 -9.90
C PRO A 95 17.10 -2.51 -9.12
N LEU A 96 17.37 -3.59 -9.84
CA LEU A 96 17.59 -4.91 -9.26
C LEU A 96 19.09 -5.14 -8.98
N LYS A 97 19.45 -5.29 -7.71
CA LYS A 97 20.82 -5.60 -7.27
C LYS A 97 20.98 -7.10 -7.04
N ARG A 98 21.85 -7.76 -7.81
CA ARG A 98 22.22 -9.15 -7.54
C ARG A 98 23.00 -9.26 -6.24
N LEU A 99 22.55 -10.15 -5.34
CA LEU A 99 23.27 -10.46 -4.09
C LEU A 99 24.11 -11.73 -4.28
N GLU A 100 23.48 -12.78 -4.81
CA GLU A 100 24.12 -14.04 -5.16
C GLU A 100 23.37 -14.67 -6.36
N GLU A 101 23.68 -15.92 -6.70
CA GLU A 101 22.95 -16.60 -7.77
C GLU A 101 21.50 -16.89 -7.36
N GLY A 102 20.54 -16.44 -8.18
CA GLY A 102 19.12 -16.61 -7.91
C GLY A 102 18.52 -15.67 -6.86
N VAL A 103 19.33 -14.84 -6.18
CA VAL A 103 18.86 -13.90 -5.15
C VAL A 103 19.21 -12.47 -5.51
N TYR A 104 18.17 -11.64 -5.56
CA TYR A 104 18.25 -10.24 -5.94
C TYR A 104 17.53 -9.37 -4.91
N LEU A 105 18.03 -8.15 -4.72
CA LEU A 105 17.40 -7.10 -3.95
C LEU A 105 16.80 -6.08 -4.93
N GLU A 106 15.49 -5.92 -4.91
CA GLU A 106 14.80 -4.84 -5.62
C GLU A 106 14.85 -3.56 -4.79
N ALA A 107 15.59 -2.55 -5.26
CA ALA A 107 15.81 -1.34 -4.50
C ALA A 107 14.61 -0.38 -4.62
N LEU A 108 13.69 -0.46 -3.66
CA LEU A 108 12.50 0.39 -3.60
C LEU A 108 12.69 1.68 -2.77
N SER A 109 13.86 1.84 -2.13
CA SER A 109 14.13 2.88 -1.13
C SER A 109 15.05 3.98 -1.64
N ASN A 110 14.99 4.32 -2.93
CA ASN A 110 15.81 5.37 -3.53
C ASN A 110 15.08 6.73 -3.64
N GLY A 111 13.80 6.76 -3.26
CA GLY A 111 12.99 7.96 -3.25
C GLY A 111 13.42 9.00 -2.21
N PRO A 112 12.72 10.14 -2.15
CA PRO A 112 13.13 11.29 -1.34
C PRO A 112 13.18 11.01 0.16
N THR A 113 12.52 9.96 0.65
CA THR A 113 12.49 9.62 2.07
C THR A 113 13.24 8.33 2.39
N LEU A 114 13.89 7.72 1.38
CA LEU A 114 14.66 6.49 1.50
C LEU A 114 13.82 5.29 1.98
N ALA A 115 12.55 5.24 1.59
CA ALA A 115 11.65 4.15 1.92
C ALA A 115 10.73 3.79 0.75
N PHE A 116 10.36 2.51 0.63
CA PHE A 116 9.46 2.02 -0.44
C PHE A 116 8.11 2.73 -0.52
N LYS A 117 7.69 3.42 0.57
CA LYS A 117 6.44 4.19 0.61
C LYS A 117 6.45 5.32 -0.43
N ASP A 118 7.62 5.83 -0.81
CA ASP A 118 7.79 6.86 -1.82
C ASP A 118 7.23 6.45 -3.19
N MET A 119 7.37 5.16 -3.57
CA MET A 119 6.86 4.61 -4.83
C MET A 119 5.36 4.88 -5.04
N ALA A 120 4.60 4.78 -3.95
CA ALA A 120 3.16 5.01 -3.95
C ALA A 120 2.79 6.46 -3.63
N MET A 121 3.45 7.06 -2.63
CA MET A 121 3.08 8.39 -2.15
C MET A 121 3.33 9.46 -3.20
N GLN A 122 4.45 9.42 -3.92
CA GLN A 122 4.76 10.42 -4.94
C GLN A 122 3.69 10.46 -6.05
N LEU A 123 3.22 9.29 -6.50
CA LEU A 123 2.12 9.21 -7.47
C LEU A 123 0.81 9.74 -6.86
N LEU A 124 0.53 9.34 -5.61
CA LEU A 124 -0.69 9.76 -4.91
C LEU A 124 -0.78 11.28 -4.76
N GLY A 125 0.33 11.96 -4.44
CA GLY A 125 0.36 13.41 -4.35
C GLY A 125 0.04 14.10 -5.68
N ASN A 126 0.55 13.57 -6.79
CA ASN A 126 0.22 14.07 -8.13
C ASN A 126 -1.24 13.78 -8.51
N LEU A 127 -1.77 12.60 -8.19
CA LEU A 127 -3.17 12.25 -8.43
C LEU A 127 -4.15 13.11 -7.61
N PHE A 128 -3.82 13.38 -6.35
CA PHE A 128 -4.62 14.26 -5.49
C PHE A 128 -4.66 15.68 -6.03
N GLU A 129 -3.51 16.28 -6.35
CA GLU A 129 -3.45 17.61 -6.95
C GLU A 129 -4.26 17.71 -8.24
N TYR A 130 -4.13 16.70 -9.12
CA TYR A 130 -4.90 16.62 -10.36
C TYR A 130 -6.41 16.61 -10.10
N GLU A 131 -6.88 15.68 -9.27
CA GLU A 131 -8.32 15.47 -9.08
C GLU A 131 -8.97 16.61 -8.28
N LEU A 132 -8.27 17.14 -7.26
CA LEU A 132 -8.73 18.31 -6.50
C LEU A 132 -8.78 19.55 -7.38
N GLY A 133 -7.78 19.75 -8.24
CA GLY A 133 -7.77 20.83 -9.24
C GLY A 133 -8.96 20.72 -10.20
N ARG A 134 -9.23 19.51 -10.72
CA ARG A 134 -10.36 19.24 -11.61
C ARG A 134 -11.72 19.52 -10.96
N ARG A 135 -11.86 19.25 -9.66
CA ARG A 135 -13.09 19.49 -8.88
C ARG A 135 -13.20 20.92 -8.32
N GLY A 136 -12.11 21.69 -8.31
CA GLY A 136 -12.07 22.96 -7.58
C GLY A 136 -12.18 22.77 -6.05
N GLU A 137 -11.67 21.64 -5.55
CA GLU A 137 -11.78 21.24 -4.14
C GLU A 137 -10.45 21.37 -3.39
N GLN A 138 -10.50 21.19 -2.06
CA GLN A 138 -9.33 21.15 -1.20
C GLN A 138 -9.45 20.00 -0.22
N LEU A 139 -8.31 19.45 0.18
CA LEU A 139 -8.18 18.34 1.13
C LEU A 139 -7.20 18.70 2.23
N ASN A 140 -7.64 18.55 3.48
CA ASN A 140 -6.77 18.67 4.64
C ASN A 140 -6.49 17.25 5.16
N ILE A 141 -5.27 16.77 4.94
CA ILE A 141 -4.83 15.43 5.31
C ILE A 141 -4.43 15.46 6.78
N LEU A 142 -5.07 14.65 7.61
CA LEU A 142 -4.68 14.44 8.99
C LEU A 142 -4.09 13.04 9.16
N GLY A 143 -2.90 12.95 9.75
CA GLY A 143 -2.22 11.67 9.96
C GLY A 143 -1.42 11.65 11.26
N ALA A 144 -1.12 10.44 11.72
CA ALA A 144 -0.18 10.21 12.81
C ALA A 144 0.99 9.37 12.30
N THR A 145 2.20 9.63 12.78
CA THR A 145 3.39 8.84 12.42
C THR A 145 4.35 8.62 13.59
N SER A 146 5.12 7.53 13.47
CA SER A 146 6.33 7.27 14.24
C SER A 146 7.61 7.61 13.45
N GLY A 147 7.50 8.09 12.19
CA GLY A 147 8.62 8.54 11.37
C GLY A 147 8.40 8.32 9.87
N ASP A 148 8.69 7.12 9.36
CA ASP A 148 8.77 6.82 7.92
C ASP A 148 7.52 7.21 7.11
N THR A 149 6.33 6.93 7.66
CA THR A 149 5.08 7.15 6.92
C THR A 149 4.75 8.63 6.80
N GLY A 150 5.03 9.43 7.84
CA GLY A 150 4.82 10.88 7.81
C GLY A 150 5.78 11.54 6.84
N SER A 151 7.06 11.16 6.86
CA SER A 151 8.06 11.62 5.90
C SER A 151 7.59 11.40 4.46
N ALA A 152 7.23 10.17 4.08
CA ALA A 152 6.81 9.86 2.71
C ALA A 152 5.54 10.63 2.29
N ALA A 153 4.59 10.84 3.22
CA ALA A 153 3.38 11.61 2.96
C ALA A 153 3.70 13.10 2.75
N GLU A 154 4.52 13.70 3.61
CA GLU A 154 4.88 15.11 3.53
C GLU A 154 5.66 15.43 2.26
N TYR A 155 6.68 14.63 1.91
CA TYR A 155 7.44 14.85 0.67
C TYR A 155 6.62 14.66 -0.60
N ALA A 156 5.58 13.83 -0.57
CA ALA A 156 4.67 13.67 -1.71
C ALA A 156 3.71 14.86 -1.86
N MET A 157 3.26 15.42 -0.74
CA MET A 157 2.22 16.44 -0.68
C MET A 157 2.77 17.87 -0.60
N ARG A 158 4.06 18.05 -0.29
CA ARG A 158 4.68 19.38 -0.22
C ARG A 158 4.52 20.12 -1.54
N GLY A 159 4.07 21.38 -1.45
CA GLY A 159 3.82 22.25 -2.59
C GLY A 159 2.63 21.85 -3.48
N LYS A 160 1.89 20.77 -3.19
CA LYS A 160 0.73 20.34 -3.98
C LYS A 160 -0.45 21.28 -3.78
N GLN A 161 -1.02 21.76 -4.88
CA GLN A 161 -2.18 22.64 -4.85
C GLN A 161 -3.43 21.89 -4.35
N GLY A 162 -4.24 22.60 -3.56
CA GLY A 162 -5.46 22.04 -2.97
C GLY A 162 -5.22 21.05 -1.81
N VAL A 163 -3.96 20.76 -1.44
CA VAL A 163 -3.64 19.81 -0.36
C VAL A 163 -2.91 20.51 0.79
N ARG A 164 -3.32 20.22 2.02
CA ARG A 164 -2.54 20.50 3.24
C ARG A 164 -2.33 19.22 4.03
N VAL A 165 -1.20 19.12 4.73
CA VAL A 165 -0.89 17.98 5.59
C VAL A 165 -0.70 18.45 7.02
N PHE A 166 -1.43 17.83 7.94
CA PHE A 166 -1.29 17.98 9.39
C PHE A 166 -0.82 16.64 9.94
N MET A 167 0.47 16.54 10.26
CA MET A 167 1.09 15.30 10.70
C MET A 167 1.39 15.37 12.19
N LEU A 168 0.73 14.51 12.96
CA LEU A 168 1.02 14.34 14.39
C LEU A 168 2.16 13.35 14.56
N SER A 169 3.14 13.72 15.39
CA SER A 169 4.23 12.85 15.79
C SER A 169 4.51 13.00 17.28
N PRO A 170 4.91 11.92 17.99
CA PRO A 170 5.21 12.01 19.41
C PRO A 170 6.52 12.79 19.64
N HIS A 171 6.45 13.83 20.46
CA HIS A 171 7.57 14.70 20.78
C HIS A 171 8.74 13.91 21.38
N GLY A 172 9.92 14.01 20.74
CA GLY A 172 11.16 13.37 21.21
C GLY A 172 11.25 11.86 21.03
N ARG A 173 10.31 11.21 20.31
CA ARG A 173 10.27 9.74 20.18
C ARG A 173 10.52 9.19 18.78
N MET A 174 10.74 10.05 17.78
CA MET A 174 11.17 9.62 16.43
C MET A 174 12.70 9.60 16.31
N SER A 175 13.26 8.83 15.37
CA SER A 175 14.71 8.89 15.13
C SER A 175 15.14 10.28 14.62
N PRO A 176 16.37 10.75 14.92
CA PRO A 176 16.84 12.05 14.46
C PRO A 176 16.76 12.23 12.93
N PHE A 177 16.99 11.16 12.17
CA PHE A 177 16.91 11.20 10.71
C PHE A 177 15.48 11.48 10.22
N GLN A 178 14.48 10.75 10.75
CA GLN A 178 13.06 10.95 10.38
C GLN A 178 12.54 12.32 10.85
N GLN A 179 12.95 12.77 12.04
CA GLN A 179 12.63 14.12 12.52
C GLN A 179 13.18 15.19 11.57
N ALA A 180 14.44 15.05 11.16
CA ALA A 180 15.06 15.99 10.23
C ALA A 180 14.37 15.99 8.86
N GLN A 181 13.95 14.82 8.35
CA GLN A 181 13.21 14.74 7.10
C GLN A 181 11.91 15.55 7.16
N MET A 182 11.10 15.38 8.21
CA MET A 182 9.81 16.04 8.35
C MET A 182 9.92 17.51 8.77
N PHE A 183 10.62 17.79 9.88
CA PHE A 183 10.57 19.09 10.55
C PHE A 183 11.41 20.16 9.85
N SER A 184 12.26 19.78 8.89
CA SER A 184 13.01 20.74 8.08
C SER A 184 12.19 21.32 6.92
N LEU A 185 11.06 20.71 6.55
CA LEU A 185 10.20 21.20 5.47
C LEU A 185 9.63 22.58 5.80
N GLN A 186 9.84 23.55 4.89
CA GLN A 186 9.36 24.93 5.03
C GLN A 186 8.12 25.21 4.18
N ASP A 187 7.63 24.22 3.43
CA ASP A 187 6.46 24.33 2.57
C ASP A 187 5.22 24.71 3.38
N ALA A 188 4.56 25.81 3.00
CA ALA A 188 3.46 26.40 3.77
C ALA A 188 2.23 25.49 3.95
N ASN A 189 2.11 24.44 3.13
CA ASN A 189 1.03 23.46 3.20
C ASN A 189 1.35 22.23 4.07
N ILE A 190 2.54 22.17 4.68
CA ILE A 190 2.97 21.10 5.58
C ILE A 190 2.99 21.62 7.01
N HIS A 191 2.28 20.93 7.89
CA HIS A 191 2.14 21.28 9.30
C HIS A 191 2.54 20.08 10.17
N ASN A 192 3.74 20.17 10.72
CA ASN A 192 4.26 19.20 11.67
C ASN A 192 3.79 19.56 13.09
N ILE A 193 3.10 18.64 13.76
CA ILE A 193 2.54 18.82 15.11
C ILE A 193 3.21 17.80 16.04
N ALA A 194 4.13 18.28 16.87
CA ALA A 194 4.75 17.45 17.90
C ALA A 194 3.82 17.36 19.12
N VAL A 195 3.31 16.16 19.40
CA VAL A 195 2.40 15.87 20.51
C VAL A 195 3.21 15.45 21.73
N GLU A 196 2.97 16.10 22.87
CA GLU A 196 3.51 15.67 24.16
C GLU A 196 2.83 14.37 24.60
N GLY A 197 3.39 13.22 24.20
CA GLY A 197 2.80 11.91 24.45
C GLY A 197 3.54 10.78 23.76
N VAL A 198 2.85 9.64 23.61
CA VAL A 198 3.29 8.48 22.82
C VAL A 198 2.63 8.47 21.44
N PHE A 199 3.06 7.54 20.58
CA PHE A 199 2.47 7.39 19.26
C PHE A 199 0.97 7.05 19.33
N ASP A 200 0.54 6.26 20.31
CA ASP A 200 -0.86 5.90 20.52
C ASP A 200 -1.73 7.14 20.77
N ASP A 201 -1.24 8.13 21.52
CA ASP A 201 -1.96 9.41 21.74
C ASP A 201 -2.18 10.15 20.41
N CYS A 202 -1.18 10.16 19.53
CA CYS A 202 -1.30 10.73 18.19
C CYS A 202 -2.37 9.99 17.38
N GLN A 203 -2.41 8.66 17.45
CA GLN A 203 -3.42 7.86 16.78
C GLN A 203 -4.82 8.12 17.34
N ASP A 204 -4.96 8.27 18.65
CA ASP A 204 -6.24 8.51 19.29
C ASP A 204 -6.81 9.88 18.95
N ILE A 205 -5.97 10.91 18.81
CA ILE A 205 -6.39 12.22 18.27
C ILE A 205 -6.92 12.06 16.84
N VAL A 206 -6.19 11.36 15.96
CA VAL A 206 -6.64 11.12 14.58
C VAL A 206 -7.96 10.34 14.54
N LYS A 207 -8.15 9.34 15.42
CA LYS A 207 -9.40 8.58 15.54
C LYS A 207 -10.54 9.47 16.05
N ALA A 208 -10.30 10.32 17.04
CA ALA A 208 -11.29 11.26 17.56
C ALA A 208 -11.79 12.20 16.46
N VAL A 209 -10.87 12.81 15.69
CA VAL A 209 -11.24 13.62 14.51
C VAL A 209 -11.94 12.78 13.45
N SER A 210 -11.54 11.52 13.26
CA SER A 210 -12.16 10.61 12.28
C SER A 210 -13.63 10.30 12.61
N ASN A 211 -13.98 10.26 13.90
CA ASN A 211 -15.33 10.02 14.40
C ASN A 211 -16.21 11.29 14.45
N ASP A 212 -15.61 12.48 14.42
CA ASP A 212 -16.34 13.75 14.32
C ASP A 212 -16.69 14.07 12.86
N LEU A 213 -17.84 13.54 12.41
CA LEU A 213 -18.31 13.72 11.04
C LEU A 213 -18.59 15.20 10.68
N ALA A 214 -18.98 16.02 11.66
CA ALA A 214 -19.25 17.44 11.42
C ALA A 214 -17.94 18.19 11.17
N PHE A 215 -16.93 17.97 12.01
CA PHE A 215 -15.59 18.53 11.85
C PHE A 215 -14.96 18.10 10.53
N LYS A 216 -15.03 16.80 10.19
CA LYS A 216 -14.50 16.29 8.91
C LYS A 216 -15.13 16.96 7.71
N ARG A 217 -16.45 17.14 7.71
CA ARG A 217 -17.16 17.79 6.59
C ARG A 217 -16.81 19.27 6.51
N GLN A 218 -16.80 19.96 7.65
CA GLN A 218 -16.49 21.39 7.72
C GLN A 218 -15.08 21.68 7.20
N TYR A 219 -14.09 20.91 7.63
CA TYR A 219 -12.68 21.13 7.30
C TYR A 219 -12.16 20.24 6.18
N LYS A 220 -13.02 19.48 5.49
CA LYS A 220 -12.64 18.56 4.40
C LYS A 220 -11.46 17.65 4.81
N ILE A 221 -11.57 17.03 5.98
CA ILE A 221 -10.52 16.17 6.53
C ILE A 221 -10.47 14.84 5.77
N GLY A 222 -9.32 14.59 5.14
CA GLY A 222 -8.95 13.32 4.53
C GLY A 222 -7.87 12.60 5.31
N THR A 223 -7.58 11.36 4.92
CA THR A 223 -6.46 10.59 5.47
C THR A 223 -5.64 10.00 4.33
N VAL A 224 -4.31 9.93 4.52
CA VAL A 224 -3.41 9.21 3.61
C VAL A 224 -2.88 7.99 4.35
N ASN A 225 -3.76 7.01 4.51
CA ASN A 225 -3.46 5.77 5.20
C ASN A 225 -3.07 4.66 4.21
N SER A 226 -2.61 3.52 4.75
CA SER A 226 -2.13 2.37 3.96
C SER A 226 -3.23 1.64 3.21
N ILE A 227 -4.50 2.00 3.40
CA ILE A 227 -5.65 1.35 2.79
C ILE A 227 -6.11 1.99 1.49
N ASN A 228 -5.63 3.20 1.14
CA ASN A 228 -6.00 3.85 -0.12
C ASN A 228 -5.62 2.96 -1.32
N TRP A 229 -6.58 2.69 -2.21
CA TRP A 229 -6.37 1.79 -3.35
C TRP A 229 -5.26 2.26 -4.28
N ALA A 230 -5.15 3.58 -4.55
CA ALA A 230 -4.11 4.11 -5.42
C ALA A 230 -2.70 3.83 -4.89
N ARG A 231 -2.52 3.74 -3.56
CA ARG A 231 -1.24 3.35 -2.96
C ARG A 231 -0.89 1.90 -3.23
N LEU A 232 -1.86 0.99 -3.16
CA LEU A 232 -1.64 -0.42 -3.47
C LEU A 232 -1.41 -0.60 -4.97
N LEU A 233 -2.21 0.06 -5.80
CA LEU A 233 -2.11 -0.02 -7.25
C LEU A 233 -0.74 0.47 -7.77
N ALA A 234 -0.21 1.58 -7.24
CA ALA A 234 1.13 2.07 -7.60
C ALA A 234 2.24 1.04 -7.31
N GLN A 235 2.03 0.19 -6.30
CA GLN A 235 2.98 -0.85 -5.91
C GLN A 235 2.96 -2.06 -6.86
N VAL A 236 1.87 -2.29 -7.60
CA VAL A 236 1.78 -3.38 -8.59
C VAL A 236 2.85 -3.22 -9.67
N VAL A 237 3.17 -1.98 -10.05
CA VAL A 237 4.09 -1.66 -11.14
C VAL A 237 5.49 -2.23 -10.93
N TYR A 238 6.04 -2.14 -9.71
CA TYR A 238 7.39 -2.64 -9.46
C TYR A 238 7.46 -4.17 -9.47
N TYR A 239 6.38 -4.90 -9.19
CA TYR A 239 6.39 -6.36 -9.40
C TYR A 239 6.60 -6.72 -10.87
N PHE A 240 5.95 -6.01 -11.80
CA PHE A 240 6.21 -6.18 -13.23
C PHE A 240 7.65 -5.77 -13.58
N ALA A 241 8.12 -4.64 -13.06
CA ALA A 241 9.47 -4.14 -13.33
C ALA A 241 10.56 -5.09 -12.81
N GLY A 242 10.48 -5.53 -11.56
CA GLY A 242 11.37 -6.50 -10.94
C GLY A 242 11.34 -7.85 -11.67
N TYR A 243 10.16 -8.33 -12.07
CA TYR A 243 10.04 -9.54 -12.89
C TYR A 243 10.78 -9.42 -14.22
N PHE A 244 10.59 -8.32 -14.95
CA PHE A 244 11.27 -8.10 -16.23
C PHE A 244 12.78 -7.98 -16.08
N GLN A 245 13.26 -7.34 -15.01
CA GLN A 245 14.69 -7.23 -14.72
C GLN A 245 15.31 -8.57 -14.29
N ALA A 246 14.56 -9.43 -13.59
CA ALA A 246 15.04 -10.71 -13.08
C ALA A 246 15.02 -11.86 -14.12
N THR A 247 14.40 -11.66 -15.28
CA THR A 247 14.15 -12.72 -16.27
C THR A 247 14.58 -12.29 -17.68
N THR A 248 14.97 -13.26 -18.50
CA THR A 248 15.32 -13.05 -19.92
C THR A 248 14.17 -13.40 -20.87
N SER A 249 13.17 -14.15 -20.40
CA SER A 249 11.98 -14.53 -21.17
C SER A 249 10.74 -14.55 -20.27
N ASN A 250 9.56 -14.58 -20.90
CA ASN A 250 8.28 -14.62 -20.17
C ASN A 250 7.86 -16.03 -19.71
N ASP A 251 8.63 -17.07 -20.05
CA ASP A 251 8.37 -18.46 -19.64
C ASP A 251 8.94 -18.76 -18.25
N GLN A 252 9.80 -17.88 -17.74
CA GLN A 252 10.39 -17.99 -16.41
C GLN A 252 9.40 -17.54 -15.33
N LYS A 253 9.64 -17.99 -14.10
CA LYS A 253 8.91 -17.51 -12.92
C LYS A 253 9.84 -16.85 -11.92
N VAL A 254 9.30 -15.92 -11.16
CA VAL A 254 10.01 -15.23 -10.06
C VAL A 254 9.22 -15.40 -8.77
N SER A 255 9.94 -15.62 -7.67
CA SER A 255 9.38 -15.55 -6.32
C SER A 255 9.76 -14.22 -5.69
N PHE A 256 8.82 -13.57 -5.00
CA PHE A 256 9.05 -12.30 -4.31
C PHE A 256 8.98 -12.52 -2.80
N CYS A 257 10.01 -12.10 -2.08
CA CYS A 257 10.03 -12.08 -0.62
C CYS A 257 9.80 -10.66 -0.11
N VAL A 258 8.76 -10.48 0.69
CA VAL A 258 8.26 -9.15 1.08
C VAL A 258 8.25 -9.03 2.59
N PRO A 259 9.14 -8.20 3.17
CA PRO A 259 9.04 -7.78 4.57
C PRO A 259 7.70 -7.08 4.80
N SER A 260 6.82 -7.73 5.55
CA SER A 260 5.39 -7.43 5.57
C SER A 260 4.92 -6.99 6.94
N GLY A 261 4.37 -5.77 7.01
CA GLY A 261 3.54 -5.30 8.12
C GLY A 261 2.07 -5.26 7.72
N ASN A 262 1.59 -4.09 7.27
CA ASN A 262 0.18 -3.85 6.89
C ASN A 262 -0.35 -4.61 5.66
N PHE A 263 0.40 -5.57 5.10
CA PHE A 263 0.06 -6.41 3.95
C PHE A 263 -0.10 -5.69 2.59
N GLY A 264 0.06 -4.36 2.52
CA GLY A 264 -0.18 -3.60 1.28
C GLY A 264 0.78 -3.95 0.13
N ASN A 265 2.07 -4.13 0.43
CA ASN A 265 3.09 -4.46 -0.56
C ASN A 265 2.84 -5.86 -1.15
N VAL A 266 2.79 -6.90 -0.32
CA VAL A 266 2.56 -8.26 -0.81
C VAL A 266 1.17 -8.44 -1.43
N CYS A 267 0.17 -7.67 -0.99
CA CYS A 267 -1.14 -7.64 -1.66
C CYS A 267 -1.04 -7.07 -3.09
N ALA A 268 -0.18 -6.08 -3.34
CA ALA A 268 0.10 -5.62 -4.71
C ALA A 268 0.78 -6.71 -5.56
N GLY A 269 1.65 -7.54 -4.96
CA GLY A 269 2.20 -8.73 -5.61
C GLY A 269 1.13 -9.77 -5.94
N HIS A 270 0.16 -9.97 -5.03
CA HIS A 270 -1.02 -10.79 -5.31
C HIS A 270 -1.84 -10.24 -6.46
N VAL A 271 -2.10 -8.92 -6.50
CA VAL A 271 -2.78 -8.28 -7.63
C VAL A 271 -2.00 -8.52 -8.94
N ALA A 272 -0.69 -8.31 -8.96
CA ALA A 272 0.14 -8.57 -10.14
C ALA A 272 0.04 -10.04 -10.61
N ARG A 273 0.05 -10.99 -9.67
CA ARG A 273 -0.15 -12.42 -9.96
C ARG A 273 -1.54 -12.69 -10.52
N GLN A 274 -2.59 -12.09 -9.95
CA GLN A 274 -3.97 -12.21 -10.44
C GLN A 274 -4.18 -11.56 -11.82
N MET A 275 -3.32 -10.61 -12.21
CA MET A 275 -3.30 -10.06 -13.57
C MET A 275 -2.64 -11.01 -14.57
N GLY A 276 -1.94 -12.06 -14.15
CA GLY A 276 -1.24 -12.99 -15.04
C GLY A 276 0.28 -12.89 -15.04
N LEU A 277 0.88 -12.06 -14.16
CA LEU A 277 2.34 -12.02 -14.01
C LEU A 277 2.86 -13.39 -13.51
N PRO A 278 3.87 -14.01 -14.15
CA PRO A 278 4.40 -15.33 -13.76
C PRO A 278 5.14 -15.36 -12.41
N ILE A 279 4.42 -15.13 -11.32
CA ILE A 279 4.93 -15.22 -9.95
C ILE A 279 4.77 -16.66 -9.45
N ASP A 280 5.87 -17.29 -9.06
CA ASP A 280 5.85 -18.61 -8.44
C ASP A 280 5.34 -18.53 -7.00
N ARG A 281 6.06 -17.81 -6.12
CA ARG A 281 5.68 -17.61 -4.71
C ARG A 281 5.65 -16.14 -4.30
N LEU A 282 4.70 -15.82 -3.43
CA LEU A 282 4.66 -14.59 -2.65
C LEU A 282 5.01 -14.95 -1.20
N ILE A 283 6.24 -14.65 -0.79
CA ILE A 283 6.76 -14.98 0.54
C ILE A 283 6.51 -13.80 1.47
N VAL A 284 5.65 -14.00 2.47
CA VAL A 284 5.33 -13.03 3.52
C VAL A 284 6.35 -13.19 4.64
N ALA A 285 7.33 -12.29 4.71
CA ALA A 285 8.32 -12.28 5.78
C ALA A 285 7.88 -11.35 6.91
N THR A 286 7.63 -11.88 8.10
CA THR A 286 7.31 -11.08 9.30
C THR A 286 8.50 -11.03 10.25
N ASN A 287 8.51 -10.02 11.11
CA ASN A 287 9.36 -10.02 12.29
C ASN A 287 8.64 -10.79 13.42
N GLU A 288 9.00 -10.54 14.67
CA GLU A 288 8.38 -11.10 15.87
C GLU A 288 6.87 -10.87 15.96
N ASN A 289 6.37 -9.81 15.32
CA ASN A 289 4.95 -9.49 15.19
C ASN A 289 4.34 -10.30 14.03
N ASP A 290 4.00 -11.55 14.34
CA ASP A 290 3.83 -12.63 13.37
C ASP A 290 2.38 -12.96 13.02
N VAL A 291 1.45 -12.02 13.18
CA VAL A 291 0.01 -12.23 12.93
C VAL A 291 -0.29 -12.79 11.53
N LEU A 292 0.51 -12.40 10.52
CA LEU A 292 0.38 -12.90 9.16
C LEU A 292 0.95 -14.32 9.02
N ASP A 293 2.10 -14.61 9.63
CA ASP A 293 2.69 -15.96 9.62
C ASP A 293 1.78 -16.98 10.32
N GLU A 294 1.19 -16.60 11.47
CA GLU A 294 0.19 -17.42 12.16
C GLU A 294 -0.98 -17.75 11.23
N PHE A 295 -1.52 -16.75 10.51
CA PHE A 295 -2.61 -16.98 9.56
C PHE A 295 -2.20 -17.92 8.43
N PHE A 296 -1.10 -17.66 7.73
CA PHE A 296 -0.72 -18.50 6.59
C PHE A 296 -0.36 -19.94 6.99
N ARG A 297 0.07 -20.16 8.24
CA ARG A 297 0.35 -21.51 8.76
C ARG A 297 -0.88 -22.24 9.30
N THR A 298 -1.85 -21.51 9.87
CA THR A 298 -2.93 -22.14 10.68
C THR A 298 -4.34 -21.80 10.24
N GLY A 299 -4.53 -20.74 9.46
CA GLY A 299 -5.83 -20.15 9.13
C GLY A 299 -6.38 -19.22 10.21
N THR A 300 -5.73 -19.13 11.37
CA THR A 300 -6.12 -18.23 12.45
C THR A 300 -5.51 -16.84 12.26
N TYR A 301 -6.36 -15.82 12.19
CA TYR A 301 -5.95 -14.43 12.26
C TYR A 301 -6.36 -13.84 13.61
N ARG A 302 -5.40 -13.40 14.42
CA ARG A 302 -5.63 -12.84 15.75
C ARG A 302 -4.91 -11.51 15.92
N VAL A 303 -5.66 -10.43 16.13
CA VAL A 303 -5.10 -9.11 16.40
C VAL A 303 -4.28 -9.16 17.68
N ARG A 304 -3.07 -8.59 17.65
CA ARG A 304 -2.21 -8.48 18.83
C ARG A 304 -2.59 -7.25 19.64
N GLY A 305 -2.72 -7.40 20.95
CA GLY A 305 -2.82 -6.23 21.84
C GLY A 305 -1.46 -5.54 21.99
N SER A 306 -1.42 -4.39 22.67
CA SER A 306 -0.16 -3.70 22.95
C SER A 306 0.82 -4.55 23.76
N ALA A 307 0.32 -5.46 24.61
CA ALA A 307 1.15 -6.40 25.37
C ALA A 307 1.81 -7.50 24.50
N ASP A 308 1.24 -7.77 23.32
CA ASP A 308 1.69 -8.81 22.38
C ASP A 308 2.26 -8.21 21.09
N THR A 309 2.51 -6.90 21.07
CA THR A 309 3.19 -6.19 19.98
C THR A 309 4.58 -5.81 20.47
N TYR A 310 5.59 -6.49 19.94
CA TYR A 310 6.97 -6.33 20.36
C TYR A 310 7.64 -5.19 19.60
N GLU A 311 8.42 -4.37 20.31
CA GLU A 311 9.34 -3.43 19.68
C GLU A 311 10.51 -4.22 19.06
N THR A 312 10.75 -4.04 17.76
CA THR A 312 11.79 -4.77 17.03
C THR A 312 12.77 -3.83 16.34
N SER A 313 13.85 -4.39 15.78
CA SER A 313 14.78 -3.69 14.89
C SER A 313 14.18 -3.31 13.52
N SER A 314 12.90 -3.61 13.30
CA SER A 314 12.17 -3.35 12.05
C SER A 314 10.81 -2.70 12.33
N PRO A 315 10.78 -1.52 12.98
CA PRO A 315 9.57 -0.93 13.58
C PRO A 315 8.45 -0.61 12.59
N SER A 316 8.78 -0.43 11.30
CA SER A 316 7.79 -0.27 10.22
C SER A 316 6.91 -1.52 10.00
N MET A 317 7.30 -2.67 10.57
CA MET A 317 6.59 -3.95 10.51
C MET A 317 5.92 -4.34 11.84
N ASP A 318 6.14 -3.59 12.93
CA ASP A 318 5.59 -3.86 14.26
C ASP A 318 4.10 -3.50 14.29
N ILE A 319 3.27 -4.39 13.75
CA ILE A 319 1.83 -4.17 13.56
C ILE A 319 0.99 -5.17 14.34
N SER A 320 -0.08 -4.67 14.94
CA SER A 320 -1.09 -5.48 15.63
C SER A 320 -2.15 -6.06 14.70
N LYS A 321 -2.53 -5.29 13.67
CA LYS A 321 -3.57 -5.61 12.70
C LYS A 321 -3.10 -5.23 11.30
N ALA A 322 -3.06 -6.19 10.39
CA ALA A 322 -2.69 -5.97 9.00
C ALA A 322 -3.87 -5.39 8.21
N SER A 323 -3.85 -4.08 7.93
CA SER A 323 -5.01 -3.40 7.34
C SER A 323 -5.40 -3.91 5.96
N ASN A 324 -4.45 -4.17 5.06
CA ASN A 324 -4.73 -4.64 3.70
C ASN A 324 -5.02 -6.14 3.62
N PHE A 325 -4.86 -6.89 4.71
CA PHE A 325 -5.10 -8.33 4.73
C PHE A 325 -6.56 -8.67 4.39
N GLU A 326 -7.50 -7.78 4.75
CA GLU A 326 -8.92 -7.88 4.38
C GLU A 326 -9.13 -8.01 2.86
N ARG A 327 -8.32 -7.33 2.03
CA ARG A 327 -8.42 -7.44 0.56
C ARG A 327 -8.11 -8.85 0.06
N PHE A 328 -7.08 -9.48 0.62
CA PHE A 328 -6.73 -10.86 0.26
C PHE A 328 -7.76 -11.84 0.78
N VAL A 329 -8.22 -11.69 2.03
CA VAL A 329 -9.26 -12.58 2.57
C VAL A 329 -10.56 -12.46 1.76
N PHE A 330 -10.91 -11.27 1.27
CA PHE A 330 -12.04 -11.11 0.35
C PHE A 330 -11.88 -11.98 -0.92
N ASP A 331 -10.72 -11.97 -1.58
CA ASP A 331 -10.45 -12.87 -2.72
C ASP A 331 -10.44 -14.35 -2.30
N LEU A 332 -9.85 -14.68 -1.14
CA LEU A 332 -9.81 -16.04 -0.57
C LEU A 332 -11.22 -16.61 -0.38
N LEU A 333 -12.15 -15.79 0.10
CA LEU A 333 -13.56 -16.14 0.29
C LEU A 333 -14.38 -16.07 -0.99
N GLY A 334 -13.74 -16.00 -2.16
CA GLY A 334 -14.42 -15.96 -3.46
C GLY A 334 -15.19 -14.66 -3.68
N ARG A 335 -14.71 -13.54 -3.11
CA ARG A 335 -15.34 -12.22 -3.16
C ARG A 335 -16.71 -12.16 -2.48
N ASP A 336 -16.93 -13.00 -1.48
CA ASP A 336 -18.12 -12.95 -0.63
C ASP A 336 -18.00 -11.82 0.41
N ALA A 337 -18.67 -10.71 0.10
CA ALA A 337 -18.70 -9.53 0.96
C ALA A 337 -19.44 -9.76 2.29
N GLY A 338 -20.44 -10.63 2.31
CA GLY A 338 -21.20 -10.95 3.52
C GLY A 338 -20.32 -11.68 4.53
N ARG A 339 -19.56 -12.68 4.05
CA ARG A 339 -18.58 -13.40 4.88
C ARG A 339 -17.44 -12.50 5.33
N THR A 340 -16.92 -11.66 4.44
CA THR A 340 -15.85 -10.71 4.79
C THR A 340 -16.29 -9.71 5.85
N ARG A 341 -17.52 -9.19 5.76
CA ARG A 341 -18.12 -8.33 6.80
C ARG A 341 -18.27 -9.06 8.14
N ALA A 342 -18.75 -10.31 8.13
CA ALA A 342 -18.88 -11.12 9.34
C ALA A 342 -17.52 -11.31 10.04
N LEU A 343 -16.45 -11.60 9.29
CA LEU A 343 -15.11 -11.77 9.86
C LEU A 343 -14.50 -10.46 10.37
N PHE A 344 -14.42 -9.42 9.52
CA PHE A 344 -13.66 -8.20 9.82
C PHE A 344 -14.46 -7.10 10.51
N GLY A 345 -15.76 -7.02 10.25
CA GLY A 345 -16.66 -6.02 10.81
C GLY A 345 -17.25 -6.43 12.15
N GLU A 346 -17.56 -7.72 12.34
CA GLU A 346 -18.30 -8.22 13.50
C GLU A 346 -17.43 -9.10 14.40
N GLN A 347 -16.92 -10.24 13.90
CA GLN A 347 -16.21 -11.21 14.70
C GLN A 347 -14.89 -10.67 15.25
N LEU A 348 -14.07 -10.04 14.41
CA LEU A 348 -12.78 -9.49 14.83
C LEU A 348 -12.95 -8.41 15.91
N ALA A 349 -14.01 -7.61 15.84
CA ALA A 349 -14.31 -6.57 16.83
C ALA A 349 -14.77 -7.18 18.17
N ARG A 350 -15.52 -8.29 18.13
CA ARG A 350 -16.05 -8.97 19.32
C ARG A 350 -15.04 -9.90 19.99
N GLU A 351 -14.27 -10.65 19.20
CA GLU A 351 -13.44 -11.77 19.66
C GLU A 351 -11.93 -11.52 19.51
N GLY A 352 -11.53 -10.48 18.78
CA GLY A 352 -10.13 -10.19 18.49
C GLY A 352 -9.46 -11.17 17.53
N ARG A 353 -10.19 -12.18 17.03
CA ARG A 353 -9.70 -13.20 16.09
C ARG A 353 -10.80 -13.80 15.21
N PHE A 354 -10.39 -14.49 14.15
CA PHE A 354 -11.19 -15.46 13.41
C PHE A 354 -10.31 -16.61 12.91
N ASP A 355 -10.93 -17.72 12.50
CA ASP A 355 -10.22 -18.92 12.04
C ASP A 355 -10.85 -19.48 10.76
N LEU A 356 -10.01 -19.69 9.74
CA LEU A 356 -10.37 -20.32 8.46
C LEU A 356 -9.66 -21.68 8.26
N GLY A 357 -8.88 -22.16 9.23
CA GLY A 357 -7.97 -23.30 9.09
C GLY A 357 -8.65 -24.62 8.72
N SER A 358 -9.90 -24.79 9.14
CA SER A 358 -10.72 -25.97 8.81
C SER A 358 -11.50 -25.81 7.50
N GLU A 359 -11.47 -24.64 6.88
CA GLU A 359 -12.21 -24.39 5.65
C GLU A 359 -11.46 -24.88 4.41
N PRO A 360 -12.16 -25.49 3.43
CA PRO A 360 -11.54 -25.90 2.17
C PRO A 360 -10.83 -24.77 1.43
N VAL A 361 -11.37 -23.54 1.49
CA VAL A 361 -10.76 -22.37 0.83
C VAL A 361 -9.36 -22.07 1.37
N PHE A 362 -9.10 -22.33 2.65
CA PHE A 362 -7.79 -22.12 3.25
C PHE A 362 -6.79 -23.22 2.83
N ALA A 363 -7.23 -24.48 2.81
CA ALA A 363 -6.39 -25.59 2.37
C ALA A 363 -5.88 -25.41 0.93
N GLU A 364 -6.69 -24.81 0.06
CA GLU A 364 -6.34 -24.52 -1.33
C GLU A 364 -5.57 -23.20 -1.51
N ALA A 365 -5.52 -22.33 -0.49
CA ALA A 365 -5.05 -20.96 -0.61
C ALA A 365 -3.60 -20.87 -1.10
N SER A 366 -2.68 -21.69 -0.56
CA SER A 366 -1.27 -21.66 -0.96
C SER A 366 -1.07 -22.11 -2.41
N ALA A 367 -1.77 -23.17 -2.84
CA ALA A 367 -1.70 -23.66 -4.21
C ALA A 367 -2.31 -22.66 -5.21
N ARG A 368 -3.46 -22.09 -4.85
CA ARG A 368 -4.21 -21.14 -5.69
C ARG A 368 -3.51 -19.80 -5.81
N TYR A 369 -3.03 -19.23 -4.70
CA TYR A 369 -2.53 -17.86 -4.63
C TYR A 369 -1.01 -17.75 -4.53
N GLY A 370 -0.29 -18.85 -4.31
CA GLY A 370 1.17 -18.88 -4.26
C GLY A 370 1.77 -18.32 -2.97
N PHE A 371 0.95 -18.03 -1.95
CA PHE A 371 1.44 -17.51 -0.67
C PHE A 371 2.15 -18.58 0.15
N VAL A 372 3.26 -18.16 0.75
CA VAL A 372 3.98 -18.84 1.84
C VAL A 372 4.42 -17.76 2.84
N SER A 373 4.71 -18.13 4.07
CA SER A 373 5.15 -17.18 5.11
C SER A 373 6.38 -17.69 5.86
N GLY A 374 7.07 -16.76 6.50
CA GLY A 374 8.11 -17.07 7.46
C GLY A 374 8.33 -15.93 8.45
N LYS A 375 8.82 -16.28 9.63
CA LYS A 375 9.18 -15.34 10.69
C LYS A 375 10.70 -15.28 10.85
N SER A 376 11.22 -14.07 11.01
CA SER A 376 12.60 -13.81 11.45
C SER A 376 12.56 -13.04 12.76
N THR A 377 13.27 -13.53 13.77
CA THR A 377 13.47 -12.86 15.06
C THR A 377 14.76 -12.05 15.06
N HIS A 378 14.96 -11.21 16.07
CA HIS A 378 16.18 -10.44 16.24
C HIS A 378 17.39 -11.35 16.48
N ALA A 379 17.21 -12.56 17.00
CA ALA A 379 18.28 -13.54 17.13
C ALA A 379 18.71 -14.14 15.78
N ASP A 380 17.85 -14.06 14.75
CA ASP A 380 18.13 -14.56 13.40
C ASP A 380 18.82 -13.50 12.50
N ARG A 381 18.91 -12.24 12.94
CA ARG A 381 19.43 -11.07 12.20
C ARG A 381 20.73 -10.58 12.80
#